data_AF-A0A7J4LN30-F1
#
_entry.id   AF-A0A7J4LN30-F1
#
_cell.length_a   1.000
_cell.length_b   1.000
_cell.length_c   1.000
_cell.angle_alpha   90.00
_cell.angle_beta   90.00
_cell.angle_gamma   90.00
#
_symmetry.space_group_name_H-M   'P 1'
#
loop_
_entity.id
_entity.type
_entity.pdbx_description
1 polymer ?
#
loop_
_entity_poly.entity_id
_entity_poly.type
_entity_poly.pdbx_seq_one_letter_code
_entity_poly.pdbx_strand_id
1 'polypeptide(L)'
;MQWQGGSKRKESGGRIIRARGKRKFELGREPADPVINEVRRIEIPVMGGNSKVRLLRCNIANVTDPKTKSTKQAKIITVTGNPANVHYVRRNI
;
A
#
# COMPACT_ATOMS: atom_id res chain seq x y z
N MET A 1 2.95 7.73 -10.72
CA MET A 1 1.68 8.38 -10.34
C MET A 1 0.54 7.69 -11.08
N GLN A 2 -0.44 7.11 -10.40
CA GLN A 2 -1.48 6.29 -11.02
C GLN A 2 -2.79 7.08 -11.16
N TRP A 3 -3.50 6.90 -12.26
CA TRP A 3 -4.78 7.57 -12.49
C TRP A 3 -5.94 6.62 -12.15
N GLN A 4 -6.78 7.00 -11.18
CA GLN A 4 -7.88 6.17 -10.67
C GLN A 4 -9.27 6.65 -11.13
N GLY A 5 -9.34 7.65 -12.02
CA GLY A 5 -10.61 8.09 -12.60
C GLY A 5 -11.22 7.07 -13.57
N GLY A 6 -12.34 7.43 -14.19
CA GLY A 6 -13.14 6.53 -15.03
C GLY A 6 -12.35 5.76 -16.10
N SER A 7 -12.81 4.54 -16.38
CA SER A 7 -12.20 3.62 -17.36
C SER A 7 -12.03 4.26 -18.74
N LYS A 8 -11.10 3.70 -19.53
CA LYS A 8 -10.92 4.07 -20.94
C LYS A 8 -12.03 3.50 -21.85
N ARG A 9 -12.77 2.50 -21.38
CA ARG A 9 -13.81 1.77 -22.13
C ARG A 9 -15.10 1.64 -21.33
N LYS A 10 -16.22 1.55 -22.04
CA LYS A 10 -17.52 1.16 -21.50
C LYS A 10 -17.54 -0.32 -21.16
N GLU A 11 -18.53 -0.75 -20.39
CA GLU A 11 -18.79 -2.16 -20.12
C GLU A 11 -19.03 -2.96 -21.41
N SER A 12 -19.67 -2.35 -22.40
CA SER A 12 -19.85 -2.90 -23.75
C SER A 12 -18.57 -2.90 -24.63
N GLY A 13 -17.43 -2.43 -24.11
CA GLY A 13 -16.14 -2.42 -24.81
C GLY A 13 -15.87 -1.19 -25.69
N GLY A 14 -16.87 -0.35 -25.96
CA GLY A 14 -16.73 0.90 -26.72
C GLY A 14 -15.76 1.89 -26.06
N ARG A 15 -14.95 2.60 -26.86
CA ARG A 15 -13.98 3.59 -26.38
C ARG A 15 -14.70 4.81 -25.78
N ILE A 16 -14.27 5.25 -24.60
CA ILE A 16 -14.80 6.47 -23.96
C ILE A 16 -13.94 7.66 -24.39
N ILE A 17 -14.59 8.68 -24.96
CA ILE A 17 -13.98 9.99 -25.21
C ILE A 17 -14.28 10.87 -24.00
N ARG A 18 -13.22 11.33 -23.32
CA ARG A 18 -13.38 12.15 -22.11
C ARG A 18 -13.67 13.60 -22.50
N ALA A 19 -14.72 14.16 -21.92
CA ALA A 19 -15.07 15.58 -22.11
C ALA A 19 -14.20 16.55 -21.29
N ARG A 20 -13.39 16.05 -20.34
CA ARG A 20 -12.55 16.87 -19.46
C ARG A 20 -11.17 16.27 -19.21
N GLY A 21 -10.23 17.11 -18.82
CA GLY A 21 -8.90 16.72 -18.36
C GLY A 21 -8.88 16.06 -16.98
N LYS A 22 -7.68 15.64 -16.55
CA LYS A 22 -7.46 14.95 -15.28
C LYS A 22 -7.60 15.91 -14.07
N ARG A 23 -8.26 15.50 -12.98
CA ARG A 23 -8.37 16.26 -11.73
C ARG A 23 -7.46 15.71 -10.63
N LYS A 24 -7.13 16.56 -9.66
CA LYS A 24 -6.24 16.25 -8.53
C LYS A 24 -6.78 15.14 -7.62
N PHE A 25 -8.10 15.05 -7.45
CA PHE A 25 -8.74 14.04 -6.58
C PHE A 25 -8.79 12.64 -7.19
N GLU A 26 -8.63 12.52 -8.52
CA GLU A 26 -8.59 11.24 -9.25
C GLU A 26 -7.17 10.63 -9.26
N LEU A 27 -6.22 11.29 -8.61
CA LEU A 27 -4.82 10.93 -8.60
C LEU A 27 -4.51 9.94 -7.47
N GLY A 28 -3.98 8.78 -7.85
CA GLY A 28 -3.38 7.79 -6.97
C GLY A 28 -1.85 7.94 -6.88
N ARG A 29 -1.31 7.58 -5.72
CA ARG A 29 0.14 7.43 -5.54
C ARG A 29 0.55 5.98 -5.83
N GLU A 30 1.82 5.79 -6.12
CA GLU A 30 2.39 4.44 -6.16
C GLU A 30 2.35 3.79 -4.77
N PRO A 31 2.16 2.46 -4.73
CA PRO A 31 2.24 1.69 -3.50
C PRO A 31 3.66 1.78 -2.91
N ALA A 32 3.76 1.68 -1.59
CA ALA A 32 5.03 1.35 -0.96
C ALA A 32 5.11 -0.16 -0.84
N ASP A 33 6.22 -0.73 -1.29
CA ASP A 33 6.61 -2.10 -1.02
C ASP A 33 7.59 -2.05 0.18
N PRO A 34 7.12 -2.19 1.44
CA PRO A 34 7.98 -2.09 2.60
C PRO A 34 8.91 -3.31 2.70
N VAL A 35 10.17 -3.09 3.07
CA VAL A 35 11.18 -4.16 3.20
C VAL A 35 11.57 -4.33 4.67
N ILE A 36 11.94 -5.56 5.06
CA ILE A 36 12.46 -5.86 6.40
C ILE A 36 13.83 -5.20 6.59
N ASN A 37 13.88 -4.10 7.35
CA ASN A 37 15.11 -3.40 7.77
C ASN A 37 14.79 -2.38 8.88
N GLU A 38 15.79 -1.61 9.31
CA GLU A 38 15.64 -0.46 10.21
C GLU A 38 14.49 0.46 9.79
N VAL A 39 13.73 0.90 10.80
CA VAL A 39 12.47 1.61 10.61
C VAL A 39 12.71 2.90 9.86
N ARG A 40 12.13 3.00 8.66
CA ARG A 40 12.07 4.22 7.87
C ARG A 40 10.63 4.49 7.49
N ARG A 41 10.08 5.60 8.00
CA ARG A 41 8.73 6.07 7.70
C ARG A 41 8.79 7.48 7.11
N ILE A 42 7.87 7.76 6.19
CA ILE A 42 7.68 9.08 5.60
C ILE A 42 6.24 9.49 5.85
N GLU A 43 6.04 10.73 6.29
CA GLU A 43 4.70 11.32 6.38
C GLU A 43 4.30 11.90 5.02
N ILE A 44 3.07 11.63 4.62
CA ILE A 44 2.52 12.03 3.33
C ILE A 44 1.28 12.89 3.55
N PRO A 45 1.24 14.12 2.99
CA PRO A 45 0.04 14.93 3.01
C PRO A 45 -1.01 14.34 2.05
N VAL A 46 -2.26 14.33 2.51
CA VAL A 46 -3.44 13.94 1.74
C VAL A 46 -4.43 15.11 1.63
N MET A 47 -5.53 14.90 0.91
CA MET A 47 -6.57 15.91 0.74
C MET A 47 -7.18 16.30 2.09
N GLY A 48 -7.52 17.58 2.25
CA GLY A 48 -8.20 18.09 3.45
C GLY A 48 -7.28 18.28 4.67
N GLY A 49 -5.97 18.45 4.46
CA GLY A 49 -5.02 18.76 5.54
C GLY A 49 -4.60 17.57 6.40
N ASN A 50 -5.10 16.37 6.12
CA ASN A 50 -4.72 15.16 6.84
C ASN A 50 -3.36 14.64 6.37
N SER A 51 -2.74 13.78 7.19
CA SER A 51 -1.52 13.06 6.84
C SER A 51 -1.72 11.54 6.90
N LYS A 52 -0.94 10.81 6.11
CA LYS A 52 -0.83 9.35 6.19
C LYS A 52 0.64 9.00 6.32
N VAL A 53 0.95 8.04 7.20
CA VAL A 53 2.31 7.53 7.36
C VAL A 53 2.52 6.39 6.36
N ARG A 54 3.61 6.48 5.59
CA ARG A 54 4.06 5.44 4.67
C ARG A 54 5.32 4.79 5.22
N LEU A 55 5.25 3.48 5.44
CA LEU A 55 6.41 2.67 5.82
C LEU A 55 7.20 2.31 4.56
N LEU A 56 8.51 2.58 4.58
CA LEU A 56 9.45 2.11 3.57
C LEU A 56 10.21 0.89 4.06
N ARG A 57 10.56 0.87 5.34
CA ARG A 57 11.29 -0.23 5.99
C ARG A 57 10.81 -0.39 7.41
N CYS A 58 10.69 -1.64 7.89
CA CYS A 58 10.35 -1.95 9.28
C CYS A 58 10.87 -3.33 9.67
N ASN A 59 11.33 -3.49 10.91
CA ASN A 59 11.84 -4.75 11.45
C ASN A 59 11.08 -5.23 12.70
N ILE A 60 10.09 -4.46 13.16
CA ILE A 60 9.30 -4.74 14.37
C ILE A 60 7.82 -4.85 14.01
N ALA A 61 7.13 -5.77 14.67
CA ALA A 61 5.68 -5.93 14.62
C ALA A 61 5.09 -6.06 16.04
N ASN A 62 3.91 -5.51 16.25
CA ASN A 62 3.09 -5.82 17.42
C ASN A 62 2.26 -7.05 17.09
N VAL A 63 2.48 -8.14 17.82
CA VAL A 63 1.77 -9.41 17.63
C VAL A 63 0.88 -9.63 18.84
N THR A 64 -0.42 -9.84 18.57
CA THR A 64 -1.42 -10.14 19.60
C THR A 64 -1.74 -11.62 19.56
N ASP A 65 -1.51 -12.31 20.67
CA ASP A 65 -1.86 -13.71 20.83
C ASP A 65 -3.35 -13.82 21.20
N PRO A 66 -4.22 -14.38 20.33
CA PRO A 66 -5.67 -14.38 20.56
C PRO A 66 -6.09 -15.22 21.77
N LYS A 67 -5.28 -16.22 22.16
CA LYS A 67 -5.56 -17.10 23.32
C LYS A 67 -5.31 -16.39 24.65
N THR A 68 -4.20 -15.66 24.76
CA THR A 68 -3.79 -14.97 25.99
C THR A 68 -4.26 -13.52 26.03
N LYS A 69 -4.83 -13.00 24.94
CA LYS A 69 -5.25 -11.59 24.76
C LYS A 69 -4.14 -10.58 25.06
N SER A 70 -2.88 -11.01 25.03
CA SER A 70 -1.72 -10.18 25.29
C SER A 70 -1.06 -9.77 23.97
N THR A 71 -0.52 -8.56 23.95
CA THR A 71 0.19 -8.01 22.79
C THR A 71 1.65 -7.82 23.14
N LYS A 72 2.55 -8.32 22.28
CA LYS A 72 4.00 -8.22 22.47
C LYS A 72 4.64 -7.63 21.22
N GLN A 73 5.73 -6.90 21.41
CA GLN A 73 6.60 -6.47 20.32
C GLN A 73 7.54 -7.62 19.94
N ALA A 74 7.57 -7.96 18.66
CA ALA A 74 8.41 -9.02 18.12
C ALA A 74 9.18 -8.52 16.90
N LYS A 75 10.37 -9.09 16.68
CA LYS A 75 11.19 -8.80 15.50
C LYS A 75 10.74 -9.67 14.32
N ILE A 76 10.65 -9.06 13.14
CA ILE A 76 10.32 -9.77 11.89
C ILE A 76 11.61 -10.38 11.33
N ILE A 77 11.57 -11.69 11.04
CA ILE A 77 12.73 -12.44 10.51
C ILE A 77 12.63 -12.56 8.99
N THR A 78 11.60 -13.24 8.50
CA THR A 78 11.39 -13.50 7.06
C THR A 78 9.90 -13.61 6.73
N VAL A 79 9.56 -13.38 5.46
CA VAL A 79 8.22 -13.61 4.92
C VAL A 79 8.12 -15.05 4.42
N THR A 80 7.09 -15.79 4.85
CA THR A 80 6.93 -17.21 4.49
C THR A 80 6.04 -17.43 3.26
N GLY A 81 5.00 -16.62 3.08
CA GLY A 81 4.05 -16.83 1.98
C GLY A 81 3.20 -15.60 1.70
N ASN A 82 2.78 -15.45 0.44
CA ASN A 82 1.85 -14.43 0.00
C ASN A 82 0.89 -15.01 -1.05
N PRO A 83 -0.44 -14.99 -0.83
CA PRO A 83 -1.42 -15.56 -1.77
C PRO A 83 -1.57 -14.74 -3.05
N ALA A 84 -1.29 -13.44 -3.03
CA ALA A 84 -1.46 -12.58 -4.19
C ALA A 84 -0.30 -12.67 -5.19
N ASN A 85 0.94 -12.79 -4.69
CA ASN A 85 2.12 -12.85 -5.54
C ASN A 85 3.32 -13.49 -4.83
N VAL A 86 3.82 -14.59 -5.42
CA VAL A 86 4.97 -15.36 -4.93
C VAL A 86 6.28 -14.56 -4.95
N HIS A 87 6.42 -13.57 -5.84
CA HIS A 87 7.62 -12.74 -5.94
C HIS A 87 7.82 -11.79 -4.75
N TYR A 88 6.79 -11.52 -3.94
CA TYR A 88 6.96 -10.73 -2.71
C TYR A 88 7.75 -11.49 -1.65
N VAL A 89 7.53 -12.80 -1.54
CA VAL A 89 8.28 -13.69 -0.64
C VAL A 89 9.77 -13.62 -0.94
N ARG A 90 10.15 -13.71 -2.23
CA ARG A 90 11.56 -13.65 -2.66
C ARG A 90 12.23 -12.32 -2.33
N ARG A 91 11.47 -11.23 -2.26
CA ARG A 91 11.96 -9.87 -1.98
C ARG A 91 11.84 -9.47 -0.50
N ASN A 92 11.32 -10.35 0.35
CA ASN A 92 11.02 -10.06 1.76
C ASN A 92 10.14 -8.80 1.93
N ILE A 93 9.04 -8.75 1.17
CA ILE A 93 7.99 -7.73 1.21
C ILE A 93 6.70 -8.36 1.71
#